data_AF-A0A397TTP0-F1
#
_entry.id   AF-A0A397TTP0-F1
#
_cell.length_a   1.000
_cell.length_b   1.000
_cell.length_c   1.000
_cell.angle_alpha   90.00
_cell.angle_beta   90.00
_cell.angle_gamma   90.00
#
_symmetry.space_group_name_H-M   'P 1'
#
loop_
_entity.id
_entity.type
_entity.pdbx_description
1 polymer ?
#
loop_
_entity_poly.entity_id
_entity_poly.type
_entity_poly.pdbx_seq_one_letter_code
_entity_poly.pdbx_strand_id
1 'polypeptide(L)'
;MSPFPEVTVILLDVSKNMLCPSNQLETKFDSSKSLILHFLQRYKLNTTSVISFDSNCQVLQDFTQDYNPFIMMLNDWDFQSDNPNQEMKLACKYVERYVTEKFGSDQACQIIILTDGHPPKGQVLLEEHEPQSIRFHNSSWKLHIICLADAITKSEHSQTSSQILEEYKKLLNRRIPLRITKNHPKGVYTLEKGGAFCYLPYPHFKDSILSMMDIILEKYFLPSKGLLLCGQLRFPIKVYPVLPDIEYIHEMTRTLSIVAFKSKEKLLGEPSLFRLWMFIDEEYDDQNIFPYYGNVSEKKIVSQLFG
;
A
#
# COMPACT_ATOMS: atom_id res chain seq x y z
N MET A 1 6.86 -15.81 -16.70
CA MET A 1 5.65 -15.52 -15.89
C MET A 1 5.18 -14.11 -16.24
N SER A 2 3.89 -13.85 -16.45
CA SER A 2 3.42 -12.46 -16.55
C SER A 2 3.62 -11.80 -15.18
N PRO A 3 4.17 -10.58 -15.08
CA PRO A 3 4.25 -9.88 -13.80
C PRO A 3 2.86 -9.82 -13.17
N PHE A 4 2.81 -9.89 -11.83
CA PHE A 4 1.58 -9.65 -11.09
C PHE A 4 1.07 -8.24 -11.46
N PRO A 5 -0.26 -8.01 -11.55
CA PRO A 5 -0.82 -6.77 -12.10
C PRO A 5 -0.34 -5.50 -11.40
N GLU A 6 0.10 -5.60 -10.14
CA GLU A 6 0.59 -4.49 -9.33
C GLU A 6 1.76 -4.99 -8.46
N VAL A 7 2.84 -4.21 -8.36
CA VAL A 7 3.96 -4.48 -7.45
C VAL A 7 3.89 -3.57 -6.24
N THR A 8 4.51 -3.97 -5.12
CA THR A 8 4.53 -3.16 -3.90
C THR A 8 5.97 -2.85 -3.50
N VAL A 9 6.22 -1.59 -3.11
CA VAL A 9 7.51 -1.17 -2.55
C VAL A 9 7.27 -0.55 -1.19
N ILE A 10 7.90 -1.12 -0.16
CA ILE A 10 7.91 -0.55 1.18
C ILE A 10 9.20 0.26 1.34
N LEU A 11 9.05 1.56 1.57
CA LEU A 11 10.12 2.47 1.95
C LEU A 11 10.15 2.61 3.48
N LEU A 12 11.19 2.07 4.09
CA LEU A 12 11.41 2.11 5.52
C LEU A 12 12.40 3.22 5.87
N ASP A 13 11.94 4.23 6.60
CA ASP A 13 12.80 5.27 7.14
C ASP A 13 13.77 4.65 8.16
N VAL A 14 15.07 4.89 7.94
CA VAL A 14 16.17 4.46 8.80
C VAL A 14 17.01 5.65 9.26
N SER A 15 16.37 6.81 9.41
CA SER A 15 16.97 7.98 10.05
C SER A 15 17.05 7.81 11.57
N LYS A 16 17.91 8.59 12.20
CA LYS A 16 18.10 8.63 13.66
C LYS A 16 16.80 8.84 14.43
N ASN A 17 15.86 9.61 13.88
CA ASN A 17 14.59 9.89 14.54
C ASN A 17 13.68 8.66 14.65
N MET A 18 13.91 7.62 13.85
CA MET A 18 13.20 6.35 13.99
C MET A 18 13.62 5.58 15.25
N LEU A 19 14.74 5.95 15.87
CA LEU A 19 15.16 5.45 17.19
C LEU A 19 14.45 6.16 18.35
N CYS A 20 13.68 7.22 18.08
CA CYS A 20 12.86 7.85 19.11
C CYS A 20 11.79 6.88 19.64
N PRO A 21 11.39 7.01 20.91
CA PRO A 21 10.37 6.13 21.49
C PRO A 21 9.03 6.24 20.76
N SER A 22 8.45 5.10 20.37
CA SER A 22 7.06 5.01 19.93
C SER A 22 6.10 4.90 21.12
N ASN A 23 6.55 4.23 22.16
CA ASN A 23 5.88 4.08 23.45
C ASN A 23 6.95 3.90 24.54
N GLN A 24 6.61 3.33 25.70
CA GLN A 24 7.57 3.13 26.80
C GLN A 24 8.55 1.96 26.57
N LEU A 25 8.23 1.06 25.64
CA LEU A 25 8.93 -0.22 25.44
C LEU A 25 9.63 -0.31 24.07
N GLU A 26 9.12 0.40 23.08
CA GLU A 26 9.50 0.26 21.68
C GLU A 26 9.94 1.60 21.08
N THR A 27 10.78 1.51 20.04
CA THR A 27 11.10 2.64 19.15
C THR A 27 10.09 2.74 18.00
N LYS A 28 10.08 3.87 17.29
CA LYS A 28 9.31 4.00 16.05
C LYS A 28 9.75 3.01 14.97
N PHE A 29 11.03 2.67 14.94
CA PHE A 29 11.55 1.62 14.07
C PHE A 29 10.94 0.25 14.40
N ASP A 30 10.82 -0.11 15.69
CA ASP A 30 10.18 -1.37 16.11
C ASP A 30 8.69 -1.41 15.74
N SER A 31 7.99 -0.29 15.89
CA SER A 31 6.60 -0.17 15.43
C SER A 31 6.49 -0.30 13.90
N SER A 32 7.47 0.23 13.16
CA SER A 32 7.54 0.10 11.70
C SER A 32 7.81 -1.34 11.26
N LYS A 33 8.73 -2.05 11.94
CA LYS A 33 8.93 -3.49 11.74
C LYS A 33 7.63 -4.25 11.95
N SER A 34 6.91 -3.97 13.04
CA SER A 34 5.63 -4.60 13.35
C SER A 34 4.59 -4.36 12.25
N LEU A 35 4.53 -3.15 11.68
CA LEU A 35 3.67 -2.83 10.53
C LEU A 35 4.01 -3.66 9.29
N ILE A 36 5.30 -3.77 8.96
CA ILE A 36 5.75 -4.54 7.80
C ILE A 36 5.42 -6.02 7.99
N LEU A 37 5.74 -6.59 9.16
CA LEU A 37 5.45 -7.99 9.46
C LEU A 37 3.95 -8.29 9.34
N HIS A 38 3.11 -7.41 9.87
CA HIS A 38 1.66 -7.53 9.76
C HIS A 38 1.16 -7.45 8.31
N PHE A 39 1.70 -6.52 7.52
CA PHE A 39 1.42 -6.41 6.09
C PHE A 39 1.74 -7.72 5.36
N LEU A 40 2.95 -8.26 5.54
CA LEU A 40 3.41 -9.47 4.85
C LEU A 40 2.65 -10.73 5.27
N GLN A 41 2.20 -10.80 6.52
CA GLN A 41 1.39 -11.92 7.01
C GLN A 41 -0.02 -11.94 6.39
N ARG A 42 -0.61 -10.76 6.20
CA ARG A 42 -1.98 -10.62 5.67
C ARG A 42 -2.05 -10.53 4.16
N TYR A 43 -0.99 -10.06 3.52
CA TYR A 43 -0.99 -9.78 2.09
C TYR A 43 0.07 -10.59 1.33
N LYS A 44 -0.34 -11.76 0.82
CA LYS A 44 0.59 -12.75 0.29
C LYS A 44 0.81 -12.73 -1.23
N LEU A 45 -0.05 -12.04 -2.00
CA LEU A 45 -0.15 -12.27 -3.44
C LEU A 45 0.67 -11.30 -4.31
N ASN A 46 1.22 -10.21 -3.77
CA ASN A 46 1.95 -9.21 -4.57
C ASN A 46 3.46 -9.35 -4.46
N THR A 47 4.13 -9.28 -5.60
CA THR A 47 5.58 -9.12 -5.62
C THR A 47 5.97 -7.84 -4.88
N THR A 48 6.67 -7.99 -3.75
CA THR A 48 6.99 -6.91 -2.82
C THR A 48 8.49 -6.74 -2.69
N SER A 49 8.97 -5.50 -2.67
CA SER A 49 10.34 -5.13 -2.32
C SER A 49 10.34 -4.21 -1.10
N VAL A 50 11.41 -4.27 -0.30
CA VAL A 50 11.62 -3.35 0.82
C VAL A 50 12.95 -2.64 0.64
N ILE A 51 12.90 -1.32 0.75
CA ILE A 51 14.02 -0.41 0.57
C ILE A 51 14.10 0.46 1.82
N SER A 52 15.26 0.50 2.46
CA SER A 52 15.53 1.48 3.50
C SER A 52 15.95 2.80 2.90
N PHE A 53 15.63 3.90 3.57
CA PHE A 53 16.11 5.22 3.19
C PHE A 53 16.46 6.12 4.38
N ASP A 54 17.55 6.86 4.21
CA ASP A 54 17.95 8.02 5.02
C ASP A 54 18.40 9.17 4.07
N SER A 55 19.70 9.45 3.98
CA SER A 55 20.36 10.15 2.88
C SER A 55 20.59 9.28 1.63
N ASN A 56 20.63 7.95 1.79
CA ASN A 56 20.81 7.00 0.70
C ASN A 56 19.66 5.99 0.70
N CYS A 57 19.45 5.32 -0.43
CA CYS A 57 18.51 4.22 -0.54
C CYS A 57 19.25 2.90 -0.66
N GLN A 58 18.85 1.90 0.12
CA GLN A 58 19.39 0.56 0.06
C GLN A 58 18.25 -0.44 -0.10
N VAL A 59 18.33 -1.31 -1.11
CA VAL A 59 17.41 -2.44 -1.25
C VAL A 59 17.75 -3.47 -0.19
N LEU A 60 16.85 -3.63 0.79
CA LEU A 60 16.98 -4.65 1.83
C LEU A 60 16.50 -6.00 1.31
N GLN A 61 15.42 -5.97 0.54
CA GLN A 61 14.82 -7.14 -0.08
C GLN A 61 14.40 -6.78 -1.49
N ASP A 62 14.98 -7.48 -2.46
CA ASP A 62 14.54 -7.39 -3.85
C ASP A 62 13.14 -8.00 -3.99
N PHE A 63 12.43 -7.61 -5.05
CA PHE A 63 11.10 -8.06 -5.39
C PHE A 63 10.94 -9.58 -5.25
N THR A 64 10.13 -9.99 -4.28
CA THR A 64 9.87 -11.39 -3.93
C THR A 64 8.39 -11.63 -3.66
N GLN A 65 7.98 -12.89 -3.81
CA GLN A 65 6.69 -13.40 -3.33
C GLN A 65 6.87 -14.34 -2.13
N ASP A 66 8.11 -14.77 -1.85
CA ASP A 66 8.47 -15.49 -0.63
C ASP A 66 9.00 -14.50 0.40
N TYR A 67 8.18 -14.18 1.40
CA TYR A 67 8.50 -13.22 2.44
C TYR A 67 9.21 -13.85 3.64
N ASN A 68 9.28 -15.19 3.74
CA ASN A 68 9.83 -15.83 4.94
C ASN A 68 11.29 -15.42 5.24
N PRO A 69 12.20 -15.39 4.24
CA PRO A 69 13.59 -14.97 4.49
C PRO A 69 13.66 -13.53 5.01
N PHE A 70 12.82 -12.65 4.46
CA PHE A 70 12.77 -11.25 4.85
C PHE A 70 12.12 -11.03 6.22
N ILE A 71 11.07 -11.79 6.55
CA ILE A 71 10.46 -11.79 7.88
C ILE A 71 11.50 -12.17 8.95
N MET A 72 12.30 -13.20 8.68
CA MET A 72 13.40 -13.58 9.58
C MET A 72 14.42 -12.45 9.72
N MET A 73 14.88 -11.91 8.59
CA MET A 73 15.84 -10.79 8.58
C MET A 73 15.33 -9.57 9.37
N LEU A 74 14.05 -9.19 9.21
CA LEU A 74 13.45 -8.07 9.94
C LEU A 74 13.40 -8.29 11.45
N ASN A 75 13.10 -9.51 11.90
CA ASN A 75 13.03 -9.84 13.32
C ASN A 75 14.40 -9.71 14.00
N ASP A 76 15.45 -10.11 13.29
CA ASP A 76 16.84 -10.08 13.79
C ASP A 76 17.55 -8.74 13.53
N TRP A 77 16.85 -7.77 12.92
CA TRP A 77 17.48 -6.51 12.53
C TRP A 77 17.61 -5.55 13.72
N ASP A 78 18.85 -5.49 14.24
CA ASP A 78 19.32 -4.45 15.14
C ASP A 78 19.71 -3.21 14.34
N PHE A 79 18.85 -2.19 14.42
CA PHE A 79 19.01 -0.95 13.70
C PHE A 79 19.71 0.11 14.55
N GLN A 80 20.76 0.71 13.99
CA GLN A 80 21.43 1.88 14.54
C GLN A 80 21.68 2.88 13.39
N SER A 81 21.42 4.15 13.63
CA SER A 81 21.68 5.23 12.68
C SER A 81 22.01 6.52 13.42
N ASP A 82 23.10 7.15 12.98
CA ASP A 82 23.49 8.47 13.44
C ASP A 82 22.98 9.59 12.52
N ASN A 83 22.40 9.24 11.37
CA ASN A 83 22.03 10.18 10.33
C ASN A 83 20.63 10.76 10.57
N PRO A 84 20.49 12.07 10.84
CA PRO A 84 19.19 12.69 11.04
C PRO A 84 18.50 13.06 9.72
N ASN A 85 19.17 12.89 8.57
CA ASN A 85 18.65 13.34 7.29
C ASN A 85 17.71 12.30 6.69
N GLN A 86 16.54 12.79 6.32
CA GLN A 86 15.51 12.01 5.65
C GLN A 86 15.24 12.66 4.28
N GLU A 87 15.62 11.99 3.20
CA GLU A 87 15.46 12.50 1.83
C GLU A 87 14.33 11.80 1.08
N MET A 88 13.11 11.91 1.59
CA MET A 88 11.94 11.18 1.07
C MET A 88 11.69 11.40 -0.44
N LYS A 89 11.98 12.60 -0.97
CA LYS A 89 11.84 12.88 -2.41
C LYS A 89 12.85 12.09 -3.25
N LEU A 90 14.09 11.98 -2.79
CA LEU A 90 15.12 11.20 -3.46
C LEU A 90 14.81 9.70 -3.36
N ALA A 91 14.27 9.26 -2.22
CA ALA A 91 13.75 7.90 -2.07
C ALA A 91 12.63 7.59 -3.08
N CYS A 92 11.66 8.49 -3.26
CA CYS A 92 10.60 8.29 -4.26
C CYS A 92 11.15 8.23 -5.70
N LYS A 93 12.10 9.10 -6.04
CA LYS A 93 12.79 9.05 -7.35
C LYS A 93 13.57 7.75 -7.55
N TYR A 94 14.21 7.26 -6.50
CA TYR A 94 14.93 5.99 -6.52
C TYR A 94 13.96 4.84 -6.81
N VAL A 95 12.82 4.77 -6.10
CA VAL A 95 11.77 3.76 -6.34
C VAL A 95 11.28 3.81 -7.77
N GLU A 96 11.04 5.01 -8.30
CA GLU A 96 10.58 5.18 -9.68
C GLU A 96 11.52 4.56 -10.70
N ARG A 97 12.81 4.87 -10.59
CA ARG A 97 13.85 4.28 -11.43
C ARG A 97 13.92 2.76 -11.23
N TYR A 98 13.93 2.30 -9.97
CA TYR A 98 14.10 0.90 -9.61
C TYR A 98 12.99 -0.01 -10.16
N VAL A 99 11.72 0.41 -10.07
CA VAL A 99 10.59 -0.33 -10.66
C VAL A 99 10.63 -0.25 -12.18
N THR A 100 10.91 0.93 -12.75
CA THR A 100 10.95 1.12 -14.21
C THR A 100 12.02 0.26 -14.86
N GLU A 101 13.20 0.17 -14.26
CA GLU A 101 14.30 -0.68 -14.74
C GLU A 101 13.95 -2.18 -14.70
N LYS A 102 13.17 -2.62 -13.70
CA LYS A 102 12.81 -4.03 -13.53
C LYS A 102 11.57 -4.48 -14.30
N PHE A 103 10.56 -3.63 -14.39
CA PHE A 103 9.23 -4.00 -14.91
C PHE A 103 8.73 -3.11 -16.05
N GLY A 104 9.45 -2.02 -16.36
CA GLY A 104 9.03 -1.02 -17.34
C GLY A 104 8.19 0.11 -16.74
N SER A 105 8.02 1.19 -17.51
CA SER A 105 7.31 2.41 -17.08
C SER A 105 5.83 2.21 -16.78
N ASP A 106 5.22 1.22 -17.44
CA ASP A 106 3.77 1.01 -17.40
C ASP A 106 3.32 0.11 -16.23
N GLN A 107 4.27 -0.45 -15.48
CA GLN A 107 3.97 -1.29 -14.32
C GLN A 107 3.23 -0.48 -13.25
N ALA A 108 2.05 -0.96 -12.82
CA ALA A 108 1.37 -0.38 -11.66
C ALA A 108 2.13 -0.68 -10.36
N CYS A 109 2.24 0.31 -9.48
CA CYS A 109 3.02 0.23 -8.25
C CYS A 109 2.30 0.89 -7.06
N GLN A 110 2.35 0.24 -5.90
CA GLN A 110 1.90 0.77 -4.62
C GLN A 110 3.13 1.00 -3.74
N ILE A 111 3.30 2.22 -3.25
CA ILE A 111 4.45 2.60 -2.42
C ILE A 111 3.96 2.87 -1.00
N ILE A 112 4.52 2.19 0.00
CA ILE A 112 4.22 2.42 1.41
C ILE A 112 5.46 3.01 2.08
N ILE A 113 5.37 4.25 2.56
CA ILE A 113 6.43 4.91 3.32
C ILE A 113 6.09 4.81 4.81
N LEU A 114 7.02 4.27 5.59
CA LEU A 114 6.97 4.27 7.05
C LEU A 114 8.00 5.26 7.58
N THR A 115 7.58 6.27 8.33
CA THR A 115 8.44 7.38 8.76
C THR A 115 8.04 7.94 10.13
N ASP A 116 8.90 8.75 10.72
CA ASP A 116 8.74 9.44 12.00
C ASP A 116 7.77 10.64 11.94
N GLY A 117 7.31 11.00 10.75
CA GLY A 117 6.38 12.11 10.53
C GLY A 117 7.00 13.49 10.57
N HIS A 118 8.33 13.61 10.65
CA HIS A 118 8.97 14.88 10.41
C HIS A 118 8.89 15.17 8.91
N PRO A 119 8.45 16.39 8.53
CA PRO A 119 8.48 16.75 7.14
C PRO A 119 9.95 16.79 6.66
N PRO A 120 10.22 16.40 5.40
CA PRO A 120 11.57 16.43 4.85
C PRO A 120 12.13 17.84 5.01
N LYS A 121 13.34 17.95 5.58
CA LYS A 121 14.00 19.25 5.78
C LYS A 121 14.40 19.84 4.42
N GLY A 122 13.46 20.55 3.80
CA GLY A 122 13.74 21.44 2.68
C GLY A 122 14.44 22.68 3.21
N GLN A 123 15.70 22.84 2.81
CA GLN A 123 16.54 24.02 3.01
C GLN A 123 15.72 25.32 2.91
N VAL A 124 15.51 25.97 4.06
CA VAL A 124 14.96 27.34 4.15
C VAL A 124 15.96 28.39 3.63
N LEU A 125 17.13 27.97 3.16
CA LEU A 125 18.15 28.86 2.66
C LEU A 125 18.44 28.53 1.19
N LEU A 126 17.87 29.39 0.34
CA LEU A 126 18.19 29.57 -1.09
C LEU A 126 17.57 28.54 -2.04
N GLU A 127 16.34 28.81 -2.49
CA GLU A 127 15.94 28.89 -3.91
C GLU A 127 14.40 28.86 -4.05
N GLU A 128 13.83 29.97 -4.52
CA GLU A 128 12.38 30.20 -4.70
C GLU A 128 11.76 29.49 -5.94
N HIS A 129 12.36 28.43 -6.49
CA HIS A 129 11.92 27.89 -7.77
C HIS A 129 11.66 26.38 -7.73
N GLU A 130 10.50 26.02 -7.18
CA GLU A 130 9.53 25.01 -7.64
C GLU A 130 8.82 24.37 -6.44
N PRO A 131 7.48 24.19 -6.49
CA PRO A 131 6.80 23.41 -5.47
C PRO A 131 7.40 22.00 -5.47
N GLN A 132 8.05 21.62 -4.35
CA GLN A 132 8.76 20.34 -4.20
C GLN A 132 7.81 19.14 -4.11
N SER A 133 6.78 19.05 -4.95
CA SER A 133 5.81 17.97 -4.90
C SER A 133 6.42 16.64 -5.35
N ILE A 134 6.02 15.56 -4.69
CA ILE A 134 6.28 14.19 -5.12
C ILE A 134 5.22 13.86 -6.17
N ARG A 135 5.65 13.69 -7.41
CA ARG A 135 4.84 13.24 -8.53
C ARG A 135 5.59 12.13 -9.25
N PHE A 136 4.92 11.01 -9.44
CA PHE A 136 5.41 9.91 -10.29
C PHE A 136 4.96 10.17 -11.72
N HIS A 137 5.79 9.77 -12.69
CA HIS A 137 5.48 9.82 -14.11
C HIS A 137 4.31 8.89 -14.45
N ASN A 138 4.26 7.73 -13.81
CA ASN A 138 3.14 6.82 -13.94
C ASN A 138 1.98 7.24 -13.01
N SER A 139 0.90 7.74 -13.61
CA SER A 139 -0.29 8.22 -12.89
C SER A 139 -1.09 7.14 -12.16
N SER A 140 -0.85 5.86 -12.46
CA SER A 140 -1.47 4.73 -11.75
C SER A 140 -0.82 4.43 -10.41
N TRP A 141 0.35 5.02 -10.13
CA TRP A 141 1.08 4.75 -8.91
C TRP A 141 0.43 5.40 -7.70
N LYS A 142 0.35 4.63 -6.63
CA LYS A 142 -0.26 5.04 -5.37
C LYS A 142 0.82 5.17 -4.30
N LEU A 143 0.68 6.21 -3.49
CA LEU A 143 1.60 6.55 -2.41
C LEU A 143 0.84 6.57 -1.09
N HIS A 144 1.26 5.70 -0.19
CA HIS A 144 0.81 5.56 1.18
C HIS A 144 1.92 6.06 2.10
N ILE A 145 1.61 6.98 3.01
CA ILE A 145 2.56 7.45 4.02
C ILE A 145 1.96 7.20 5.40
N ILE A 146 2.71 6.51 6.25
CA ILE A 146 2.38 6.24 7.65
C ILE A 146 3.43 6.94 8.51
N CYS A 147 3.01 8.00 9.18
CA CYS A 147 3.81 8.83 10.07
C CYS A 147 3.59 8.40 11.54
N LEU A 148 4.67 8.02 12.22
CA LEU A 148 4.72 7.71 13.64
C LEU A 148 5.17 8.96 14.41
N ALA A 149 4.21 9.76 14.88
CA ALA A 149 4.50 11.09 15.44
C ALA A 149 5.26 11.05 16.78
N ASP A 150 5.97 12.14 17.08
CA ASP A 150 6.62 12.32 18.38
C ASP A 150 5.64 12.52 19.55
N ALA A 151 6.19 12.36 20.76
CA ALA A 151 5.56 12.82 21.98
C ALA A 151 5.43 14.35 21.99
N ILE A 152 4.21 14.87 21.86
CA ILE A 152 3.94 16.31 21.90
C ILE A 152 3.31 16.69 23.24
N THR A 153 3.75 17.79 23.84
CA THR A 153 3.14 18.33 25.07
C THR A 153 1.76 18.93 24.78
N LYS A 154 0.81 18.82 25.73
CA LYS A 154 -0.63 19.09 25.51
C LYS A 154 -0.98 20.47 24.91
N SER A 155 -0.13 21.48 25.08
CA SER A 155 -0.35 22.84 24.55
C SER A 155 0.03 23.00 23.07
N GLU A 156 0.92 22.17 22.54
CA GLU A 156 1.50 22.32 21.19
C GLU A 156 0.85 21.39 20.16
N HIS A 157 0.07 20.41 20.62
CA HIS A 157 -0.41 19.30 19.79
C HIS A 157 -1.22 19.75 18.56
N SER A 158 -2.14 20.71 18.72
CA SER A 158 -2.96 21.15 17.58
C SER A 158 -2.20 22.02 16.58
N GLN A 159 -1.22 22.80 17.04
CA GLN A 159 -0.47 23.71 16.17
C GLN A 159 0.57 22.95 15.36
N THR A 160 1.36 22.10 16.00
CA THR A 160 2.43 21.32 15.36
C THR A 160 1.86 20.28 14.38
N SER A 161 0.81 19.54 14.75
CA SER A 161 0.18 18.59 13.82
C SER A 161 -0.45 19.29 12.61
N SER A 162 -1.01 20.49 12.78
CA SER A 162 -1.55 21.26 11.64
C SER A 162 -0.44 21.71 10.69
N GLN A 163 0.71 22.14 11.21
CA GLN A 163 1.87 22.53 10.39
C GLN A 163 2.43 21.34 9.60
N ILE A 164 2.62 20.19 10.26
CA ILE A 164 3.08 18.96 9.59
C ILE A 164 2.12 18.56 8.47
N LEU A 165 0.79 18.58 8.74
CA LEU A 165 -0.22 18.28 7.72
C LEU A 165 -0.14 19.23 6.53
N GLU A 166 0.07 20.53 6.75
CA GLU A 166 0.24 21.51 5.66
C GLU A 166 1.50 21.24 4.84
N GLU A 167 2.60 20.84 5.46
CA GLU A 167 3.83 20.49 4.75
C GLU A 167 3.65 19.24 3.89
N TYR A 168 3.03 18.19 4.43
CA TYR A 168 2.69 17.00 3.63
C TYR A 168 1.66 17.30 2.54
N LYS A 169 0.73 18.26 2.72
CA LYS A 169 -0.15 18.71 1.62
C LYS A 169 0.62 19.33 0.47
N LYS A 170 1.59 20.20 0.77
CA LYS A 170 2.46 20.83 -0.23
C LYS A 170 3.29 19.76 -0.93
N LEU A 171 3.86 18.83 -0.17
CA LEU A 171 4.71 17.75 -0.67
C LEU A 171 3.94 16.76 -1.54
N LEU A 172 2.72 16.38 -1.16
CA LEU A 172 1.92 15.41 -1.93
C LEU A 172 1.11 16.08 -3.04
N ASN A 173 0.96 17.41 -3.00
CA ASN A 173 0.05 18.17 -3.84
C ASN A 173 -1.39 17.59 -3.82
N ARG A 174 -1.88 17.27 -2.62
CA ARG A 174 -3.16 16.59 -2.35
C ARG A 174 -3.97 17.32 -1.28
N ARG A 175 -5.29 17.15 -1.29
CA ARG A 175 -6.20 17.80 -0.33
C ARG A 175 -6.36 16.94 0.93
N ILE A 176 -5.39 17.03 1.84
CA ILE A 176 -5.54 16.39 3.15
C ILE A 176 -6.56 17.23 3.98
N PRO A 177 -7.66 16.65 4.49
CA PRO A 177 -8.66 17.35 5.28
C PRO A 177 -8.05 18.06 6.49
N LEU A 178 -8.34 19.35 6.63
CA LEU A 178 -7.98 20.15 7.83
C LEU A 178 -8.80 19.78 9.07
N ARG A 179 -10.00 19.19 8.87
CA ARG A 179 -10.94 18.91 9.95
C ARG A 179 -10.59 17.60 10.64
N ILE A 180 -9.65 17.74 11.57
CA ILE A 180 -9.40 16.87 12.70
C ILE A 180 -10.74 16.69 13.44
N THR A 181 -11.39 15.54 13.32
CA THR A 181 -12.44 15.21 14.29
C THR A 181 -11.72 14.95 15.60
N LYS A 182 -12.03 15.76 16.62
CA LYS A 182 -11.42 15.73 17.96
C LYS A 182 -11.56 14.39 18.71
N ASN A 183 -12.07 13.32 18.07
CA ASN A 183 -12.57 12.11 18.71
C ASN A 183 -12.13 10.77 18.07
N HIS A 184 -11.07 10.68 17.26
CA HIS A 184 -10.56 9.36 16.88
C HIS A 184 -9.37 8.92 17.76
N PRO A 185 -9.56 8.03 18.75
CA PRO A 185 -8.46 7.45 19.54
C PRO A 185 -7.49 6.56 18.72
N LYS A 186 -7.58 6.60 17.38
CA LYS A 186 -6.85 5.73 16.42
C LYS A 186 -5.91 6.50 15.48
N GLY A 187 -5.70 7.80 15.70
CA GLY A 187 -4.88 8.67 14.83
C GLY A 187 -5.67 9.34 13.69
N VAL A 188 -4.97 10.14 12.89
CA VAL A 188 -5.52 10.92 11.77
C VAL A 188 -5.19 10.22 10.46
N TYR A 189 -6.16 10.04 9.58
CA TYR A 189 -5.90 9.43 8.28
C TYR A 189 -6.77 10.03 7.18
N THR A 190 -6.25 9.98 5.95
CA THR A 190 -6.91 10.41 4.72
C THR A 190 -6.70 9.34 3.68
N LEU A 191 -7.79 8.90 3.06
CA LEU A 191 -7.78 7.84 2.05
C LEU A 191 -8.23 8.42 0.71
N GLU A 192 -7.30 8.69 -0.20
CA GLU A 192 -7.58 9.27 -1.52
C GLU A 192 -7.34 8.25 -2.65
N LYS A 193 -7.74 8.62 -3.88
CA LYS A 193 -7.46 7.81 -5.08
C LYS A 193 -5.96 7.55 -5.29
N GLY A 194 -5.12 8.54 -4.96
CA GLY A 194 -3.66 8.45 -5.10
C GLY A 194 -2.95 7.71 -3.95
N GLY A 195 -3.68 7.16 -2.99
CA GLY A 195 -3.15 6.46 -1.82
C GLY A 195 -3.56 7.08 -0.48
N ALA A 196 -2.89 6.66 0.59
CA ALA A 196 -3.27 7.00 1.96
C ALA A 196 -2.25 7.94 2.63
N PHE A 197 -2.71 8.85 3.47
CA PHE A 197 -1.85 9.56 4.42
C PHE A 197 -2.34 9.26 5.83
N CYS A 198 -1.45 8.85 6.71
CA CYS A 198 -1.75 8.40 8.05
C CYS A 198 -0.77 9.04 9.03
N TYR A 199 -1.30 9.63 10.09
CA TYR A 199 -0.54 10.27 11.17
C TYR A 199 -1.00 9.69 12.51
N LEU A 200 -0.14 8.87 13.11
CA LEU A 200 -0.37 8.23 14.39
C LEU A 200 0.21 9.09 15.51
N PRO A 201 -0.59 9.61 16.45
CA PRO A 201 -0.09 10.34 17.59
C PRO A 201 0.62 9.40 18.58
N TYR A 202 1.62 9.92 19.29
CA TYR A 202 2.21 9.25 20.44
C TYR A 202 1.23 9.22 21.64
N PRO A 203 1.23 8.18 22.49
CA PRO A 203 2.00 6.94 22.36
C PRO A 203 1.37 5.98 21.35
N HIS A 204 2.20 5.24 20.62
CA HIS A 204 1.74 4.29 19.63
C HIS A 204 1.50 2.92 20.28
N PHE A 205 0.22 2.56 20.39
CA PHE A 205 -0.18 1.23 20.85
C PHE A 205 -0.21 0.25 19.67
N LYS A 206 0.26 -0.97 19.89
CA LYS A 206 0.29 -2.03 18.87
C LYS A 206 -1.05 -2.20 18.16
N ASP A 207 -2.15 -2.29 18.89
CA ASP A 207 -3.49 -2.44 18.29
C ASP A 207 -3.88 -1.27 17.39
N SER A 208 -3.47 -0.04 17.74
CA SER A 208 -3.75 1.15 16.93
C SER A 208 -2.93 1.15 15.64
N ILE A 209 -1.65 0.77 15.74
CA ILE A 209 -0.73 0.61 14.61
C ILE A 209 -1.26 -0.46 13.64
N LEU A 210 -1.59 -1.65 14.15
CA LEU A 210 -2.05 -2.76 13.31
C LEU A 210 -3.43 -2.47 12.69
N SER A 211 -4.36 -1.91 13.46
CA SER A 211 -5.68 -1.49 12.93
C SER A 211 -5.55 -0.46 11.81
N MET A 212 -4.53 0.40 11.84
CA MET A 212 -4.29 1.36 10.77
C MET A 212 -3.80 0.68 9.49
N MET A 213 -2.88 -0.28 9.60
CA MET A 213 -2.45 -1.07 8.45
C MET A 213 -3.63 -1.85 7.85
N ASP A 214 -4.52 -2.40 8.68
CA ASP A 214 -5.72 -3.09 8.21
C ASP A 214 -6.63 -2.21 7.36
N ILE A 215 -6.85 -0.96 7.77
CA ILE A 215 -7.64 0.01 6.98
C ILE A 215 -7.01 0.27 5.61
N ILE A 216 -5.68 0.38 5.56
CA ILE A 216 -4.94 0.57 4.29
C ILE A 216 -5.05 -0.69 3.43
N LEU A 217 -4.84 -1.87 4.03
CA LEU A 217 -4.93 -3.16 3.35
C LEU A 217 -6.32 -3.36 2.74
N GLU A 218 -7.38 -3.20 3.53
CA GLU A 218 -8.77 -3.36 3.09
C GLU A 218 -9.11 -2.47 1.89
N LYS A 219 -8.63 -1.23 1.88
CA LYS A 219 -8.97 -0.29 0.82
C LYS A 219 -8.13 -0.45 -0.45
N TYR A 220 -6.85 -0.78 -0.33
CA TYR A 220 -5.91 -0.64 -1.46
C TYR A 220 -5.23 -1.95 -1.90
N PHE A 221 -5.25 -2.98 -1.07
CA PHE A 221 -4.49 -4.20 -1.30
C PHE A 221 -5.38 -5.44 -1.36
N LEU A 222 -6.36 -5.57 -0.47
CA LEU A 222 -7.21 -6.75 -0.40
C LEU A 222 -8.13 -6.86 -1.64
N PRO A 223 -8.28 -8.06 -2.21
CA PRO A 223 -9.07 -8.27 -3.40
C PRO A 223 -10.55 -8.00 -3.13
N SER A 224 -11.26 -7.61 -4.19
CA SER A 224 -12.72 -7.62 -4.16
C SER A 224 -13.20 -9.07 -4.19
N LYS A 225 -14.11 -9.42 -3.27
CA LYS A 225 -14.82 -10.70 -3.30
C LYS A 225 -16.00 -10.62 -4.26
N GLY A 226 -16.20 -11.66 -5.04
CA GLY A 226 -17.26 -11.75 -6.03
C GLY A 226 -17.71 -13.19 -6.26
N LEU A 227 -18.69 -13.33 -7.16
CA LEU A 227 -19.23 -14.62 -7.58
C LEU A 227 -19.16 -14.74 -9.11
N LEU A 228 -18.49 -15.78 -9.60
CA LEU A 228 -18.51 -16.13 -11.02
C LEU A 228 -19.59 -17.18 -11.28
N LEU A 229 -20.48 -16.87 -12.22
CA LEU A 229 -21.58 -17.73 -12.64
C LEU A 229 -21.31 -18.27 -14.04
N CYS A 230 -21.53 -19.56 -14.24
CA CYS A 230 -21.55 -20.18 -15.56
C CYS A 230 -22.80 -21.08 -15.67
N GLY A 231 -23.91 -20.50 -16.11
CA GLY A 231 -25.22 -21.14 -16.00
C GLY A 231 -25.61 -21.33 -14.53
N GLN A 232 -25.71 -22.58 -14.08
CA GLN A 232 -26.02 -22.91 -12.68
C GLN A 232 -24.76 -23.09 -11.80
N LEU A 233 -23.57 -23.17 -12.41
CA LEU A 233 -22.33 -23.32 -11.67
C LEU A 233 -21.96 -22.00 -11.00
N ARG A 234 -21.52 -22.07 -9.74
CA ARG A 234 -21.20 -20.94 -8.88
C ARG A 234 -19.79 -21.10 -8.34
N PHE A 235 -18.97 -20.06 -8.51
CA PHE A 235 -17.59 -20.05 -8.02
C PHE A 235 -17.35 -18.75 -7.26
N PRO A 236 -17.19 -18.80 -5.92
CA PRO A 236 -16.67 -17.68 -5.16
C PRO A 236 -15.29 -17.29 -5.71
N ILE A 237 -15.06 -16.01 -5.95
CA ILE A 237 -13.80 -15.52 -6.53
C ILE A 237 -13.25 -14.31 -5.78
N LYS A 238 -11.92 -14.21 -5.78
CA LYS A 238 -11.13 -13.02 -5.44
C LYS A 238 -10.67 -12.36 -6.73
N VAL A 239 -10.93 -11.05 -6.86
CA VAL A 239 -10.64 -10.26 -8.06
C VAL A 239 -9.52 -9.26 -7.79
N TYR A 240 -8.54 -9.24 -8.68
CA TYR A 240 -7.36 -8.36 -8.66
C TYR A 240 -7.15 -7.62 -10.00
N PRO A 241 -6.45 -6.46 -10.01
CA PRO A 241 -6.01 -5.70 -8.84
C PRO A 241 -7.21 -5.07 -8.10
N VAL A 242 -6.96 -4.40 -6.99
CA VAL A 242 -8.01 -3.62 -6.32
C VAL A 242 -8.56 -2.59 -7.30
N LEU A 243 -9.85 -2.69 -7.55
CA LEU A 243 -10.52 -1.90 -8.57
C LEU A 243 -10.59 -0.43 -8.14
N PRO A 244 -10.53 0.51 -9.09
CA PRO A 244 -10.75 1.91 -8.77
C PRO A 244 -12.16 2.09 -8.20
N ASP A 245 -12.26 2.98 -7.20
CA ASP A 245 -13.47 3.31 -6.45
C ASP A 245 -14.50 4.02 -7.35
N ILE A 246 -15.10 3.23 -8.24
CA ILE A 246 -16.14 3.58 -9.19
C ILE A 246 -17.27 2.60 -8.89
N GLU A 247 -18.38 3.13 -8.38
CA GLU A 247 -19.51 2.36 -7.84
C GLU A 247 -19.98 1.26 -8.80
N TYR A 248 -20.04 1.56 -10.10
CA TYR A 248 -20.39 0.60 -11.15
C TYR A 248 -19.42 -0.59 -11.28
N ILE A 249 -18.11 -0.39 -11.11
CA ILE A 249 -17.11 -1.48 -11.25
C ILE A 249 -17.18 -2.44 -10.06
N HIS A 250 -17.40 -1.91 -8.86
CA HIS A 250 -17.64 -2.74 -7.68
C HIS A 250 -18.92 -3.55 -7.82
N GLU A 251 -19.99 -2.96 -8.37
CA GLU A 251 -21.23 -3.68 -8.65
C GLU A 251 -21.02 -4.80 -9.69
N MET A 252 -20.28 -4.52 -10.78
CA MET A 252 -19.96 -5.53 -11.80
C MET A 252 -19.22 -6.74 -11.22
N THR A 253 -18.28 -6.51 -10.31
CA THR A 253 -17.44 -7.61 -9.79
C THR A 253 -18.09 -8.40 -8.66
N ARG A 254 -19.22 -7.94 -8.09
CA ARG A 254 -20.01 -8.74 -7.15
C ARG A 254 -20.55 -10.00 -7.79
N THR A 255 -21.01 -9.93 -9.04
CA THR A 255 -21.53 -11.11 -9.75
C THR A 255 -21.21 -11.02 -11.24
N LEU A 256 -20.28 -11.86 -11.68
CA LEU A 256 -19.86 -11.98 -13.08
C LEU A 256 -20.54 -13.20 -13.70
N SER A 257 -21.32 -13.01 -14.76
CA SER A 257 -21.99 -14.12 -15.47
C SER A 257 -21.34 -14.38 -16.81
N ILE A 258 -20.89 -15.62 -17.04
CA ILE A 258 -20.44 -16.09 -18.35
C ILE A 258 -21.69 -16.34 -19.21
N VAL A 259 -21.90 -15.45 -20.19
CA VAL A 259 -23.06 -15.51 -21.09
C VAL A 259 -22.75 -16.22 -22.41
N ALA A 260 -21.48 -16.28 -22.81
CA ALA A 260 -21.05 -16.90 -24.06
C ALA A 260 -19.56 -17.25 -24.02
N PHE A 261 -19.17 -18.21 -24.87
CA PHE A 261 -17.78 -18.53 -25.16
C PHE A 261 -17.48 -18.11 -26.60
N LYS A 262 -16.41 -17.32 -26.79
CA LYS A 262 -15.90 -16.93 -28.11
C LYS A 262 -14.50 -17.54 -28.31
N SER A 263 -14.14 -17.89 -29.55
CA SER A 263 -12.77 -18.32 -29.85
C SER A 263 -11.80 -17.14 -29.72
N LYS A 264 -10.55 -17.43 -29.36
CA LYS A 264 -9.50 -16.41 -29.19
C LYS A 264 -9.31 -15.55 -30.44
N GLU A 265 -9.39 -16.14 -31.63
CA GLU A 265 -9.24 -15.42 -32.90
C GLU A 265 -10.28 -14.31 -33.07
N LYS A 266 -11.51 -14.53 -32.57
CA LYS A 266 -12.60 -13.55 -32.64
C LYS A 266 -12.45 -12.41 -31.63
N LEU A 267 -11.55 -12.54 -30.66
CA LEU A 267 -11.27 -11.52 -29.63
C LEU A 267 -9.97 -10.77 -29.90
N LEU A 268 -9.18 -11.18 -30.91
CA LEU A 268 -7.93 -10.50 -31.24
C LEU A 268 -8.22 -9.08 -31.72
N GLY A 269 -7.60 -8.10 -31.04
CA GLY A 269 -7.72 -6.68 -31.39
C GLY A 269 -8.91 -5.97 -30.77
N GLU A 270 -9.79 -6.66 -30.03
CA GLU A 270 -10.82 -5.97 -29.26
C GLU A 270 -10.17 -5.20 -28.08
N PRO A 271 -10.45 -3.89 -27.95
CA PRO A 271 -9.90 -3.10 -26.86
C PRO A 271 -10.51 -3.56 -25.53
N SER A 272 -9.68 -3.66 -24.49
CA SER A 272 -10.13 -3.93 -23.12
C SER A 272 -9.85 -2.70 -22.26
N LEU A 273 -10.84 -2.30 -21.46
CA LEU A 273 -10.71 -1.18 -20.54
C LEU A 273 -9.78 -1.53 -19.37
N PHE A 274 -9.85 -2.76 -18.88
CA PHE A 274 -9.03 -3.26 -17.79
C PHE A 274 -8.85 -4.78 -17.89
N ARG A 275 -7.78 -5.29 -17.26
CA ARG A 275 -7.51 -6.73 -17.15
C ARG A 275 -7.61 -7.15 -15.71
N LEU A 276 -8.46 -8.13 -15.43
CA LEU A 276 -8.64 -8.65 -14.08
C LEU A 276 -8.09 -10.06 -13.97
N TRP A 277 -7.55 -10.34 -12.79
CA TRP A 277 -7.15 -11.65 -12.37
C TRP A 277 -8.19 -12.16 -11.40
N MET A 278 -8.68 -13.37 -11.65
CA MET A 278 -9.68 -14.01 -10.81
C MET A 278 -9.11 -15.32 -10.29
N PHE A 279 -9.20 -15.48 -8.98
CA PHE A 279 -8.81 -16.69 -8.27
C PHE A 279 -10.03 -17.23 -7.55
N ILE A 280 -10.16 -18.55 -7.45
CA ILE A 280 -11.22 -19.17 -6.64
C ILE A 280 -10.94 -18.82 -5.18
N ASP A 281 -11.97 -18.38 -4.46
CA ASP A 281 -11.86 -18.12 -3.02
C ASP A 281 -12.12 -19.42 -2.24
N GLU A 282 -11.06 -20.18 -1.97
CA GLU A 282 -11.12 -21.46 -1.23
C GLU A 282 -11.45 -21.28 0.26
N GLU A 283 -11.30 -20.08 0.81
CA GLU A 283 -11.64 -19.74 2.19
C GLU A 283 -13.13 -19.37 2.35
N TYR A 284 -13.91 -19.48 1.27
CA TYR A 284 -15.34 -19.22 1.31
C TYR A 284 -16.07 -20.40 1.98
N ASP A 285 -16.34 -20.24 3.28
CA ASP A 285 -17.00 -21.25 4.09
C ASP A 285 -18.50 -21.27 3.76
N ASP A 286 -18.89 -22.15 2.84
CA ASP A 286 -20.26 -22.36 2.36
C ASP A 286 -21.07 -23.15 3.42
N GLN A 287 -21.30 -22.56 4.59
CA GLN A 287 -22.17 -23.17 5.61
C GLN A 287 -23.66 -23.18 5.19
N ASN A 288 -24.00 -22.75 3.98
CA ASN A 288 -25.33 -22.92 3.41
C ASN A 288 -25.26 -23.29 1.92
N ILE A 289 -25.46 -24.60 1.64
CA ILE A 289 -26.07 -25.22 0.45
C ILE A 289 -25.11 -25.95 -0.55
N PHE A 290 -25.02 -27.28 -0.35
CA PHE A 290 -24.70 -28.39 -1.30
C PHE A 290 -23.26 -28.62 -1.81
N PRO A 291 -22.90 -29.87 -2.22
CA PRO A 291 -21.53 -30.37 -2.11
C PRO A 291 -20.63 -29.89 -3.26
N TYR A 292 -19.45 -29.42 -2.87
CA TYR A 292 -18.29 -29.25 -3.74
C TYR A 292 -17.96 -30.57 -4.46
N TYR A 293 -18.03 -30.58 -5.80
CA TYR A 293 -17.40 -31.61 -6.63
C TYR A 293 -16.22 -30.98 -7.36
N GLY A 294 -15.00 -31.32 -6.92
CA GLY A 294 -13.80 -31.20 -7.75
C GLY A 294 -12.59 -30.66 -7.00
N ASN A 295 -11.60 -31.54 -6.78
CA ASN A 295 -10.21 -31.13 -6.61
C ASN A 295 -9.78 -30.38 -7.87
N VAL A 296 -9.58 -29.06 -7.78
CA VAL A 296 -8.98 -28.27 -8.84
C VAL A 296 -7.80 -27.51 -8.24
N SER A 297 -6.61 -28.06 -8.48
CA SER A 297 -5.32 -27.37 -8.35
C SER A 297 -5.40 -25.95 -8.90
N GLU A 298 -4.80 -24.97 -8.22
CA GLU A 298 -4.66 -23.56 -8.62
C GLU A 298 -4.71 -23.35 -10.15
N LYS A 299 -5.89 -23.01 -10.68
CA LYS A 299 -6.04 -22.63 -12.09
C LYS A 299 -6.30 -21.13 -12.14
N LYS A 300 -5.28 -20.41 -12.57
CA LYS A 300 -5.36 -18.98 -12.92
C LYS A 300 -6.35 -18.80 -14.08
N ILE A 301 -7.51 -18.22 -13.80
CA ILE A 301 -8.49 -17.83 -14.82
C ILE A 301 -8.22 -16.36 -15.17
N VAL A 302 -7.58 -16.13 -16.31
CA VAL A 302 -7.46 -14.78 -16.89
C VAL A 302 -8.75 -14.53 -17.67
N SER A 303 -9.55 -13.55 -17.23
CA SER A 303 -10.70 -13.09 -18.02
C SER A 303 -10.50 -11.66 -18.48
N GLN A 304 -10.97 -11.37 -19.69
CA GLN A 304 -11.07 -10.03 -20.24
C GLN A 304 -12.55 -9.64 -20.18
N LEU A 305 -12.87 -8.54 -19.51
CA LEU A 305 -14.20 -7.95 -19.55
C LEU A 305 -14.23 -6.94 -20.71
N PHE A 306 -15.19 -7.16 -21.60
CA PHE A 306 -15.52 -6.23 -22.69
C PHE A 306 -16.74 -5.43 -22.24
N GLY A 307 -16.67 -4.10 -22.40
CA GLY A 307 -17.76 -3.16 -22.15
C GLY A 307 -18.54 -2.88 -23.42
#